data_AF-A0AAV0R248-F1
#
_entry.id   AF-A0AAV0R248-F1
#
_cell.length_a   1.000
_cell.length_b   1.000
_cell.length_c   1.000
_cell.angle_alpha   90.00
_cell.angle_beta   90.00
_cell.angle_gamma   90.00
#
_symmetry.space_group_name_H-M   'P 1'
#
loop_
_entity.id
_entity.type
_entity.pdbx_description
1 polymer ?
#
loop_
_entity_poly.entity_id
_entity_poly.type
_entity_poly.pdbx_seq_one_letter_code
_entity_poly.pdbx_strand_id
1 'polypeptide(L)'
;MSDSRLLAEQQIWAATTESAKNQAFNCTNGDFFTWKKFWKAFCQVFDVEFDEEEECGFDVVGMMAGMGHVWDEIVEKFQHVCSMNKSRKFGFLGYCNTLESIPYWVGRMREMKIIP
;
A
#
# COMPACT_ATOMS: atom_id res chain seq x y z
N MET A 1 2.29 0.54 0.30
CA MET A 1 1.36 0.83 -0.81
C MET A 1 1.70 2.19 -1.40
N SER A 2 1.48 2.37 -2.70
CA SER A 2 1.84 3.59 -3.43
C SER A 2 0.70 3.94 -4.39
N ASP A 3 0.01 5.05 -4.12
CA ASP A 3 -1.03 5.60 -4.98
C ASP A 3 -0.40 6.06 -6.30
N SER A 4 -1.00 5.70 -7.43
CA SER A 4 -0.40 5.98 -8.74
C SER A 4 -0.37 7.47 -9.08
N ARG A 5 -1.26 8.29 -8.49
CA ARG A 5 -1.21 9.76 -8.61
C ARG A 5 -0.02 10.32 -7.86
N LEU A 6 0.21 9.87 -6.62
CA LEU A 6 1.37 10.27 -5.83
C LEU A 6 2.68 9.86 -6.51
N LEU A 7 2.71 8.68 -7.13
CA LEU A 7 3.85 8.24 -7.93
C LEU A 7 4.09 9.17 -9.13
N ALA A 8 3.04 9.52 -9.88
CA ALA A 8 3.15 10.45 -11.00
C ALA A 8 3.63 11.85 -10.55
N GLU A 9 3.10 12.36 -9.44
CA GLU A 9 3.55 13.62 -8.82
C GLU A 9 5.03 13.57 -8.44
N GLN A 10 5.50 12.47 -7.85
CA GLN A 10 6.92 12.30 -7.51
C GLN A 10 7.80 12.25 -8.76
N GLN A 11 7.35 11.61 -9.84
CA GLN A 11 8.09 11.57 -11.10
C GLN A 11 8.19 12.96 -11.74
N ILE A 12 7.09 13.73 -11.76
CA ILE A 12 7.09 15.11 -12.25
C ILE A 12 8.00 15.98 -11.40
N TRP A 13 7.92 15.86 -10.07
CA TRP A 13 8.79 16.56 -9.13
C TRP A 13 10.26 16.23 -9.39
N ALA A 14 10.63 14.95 -9.52
CA ALA A 14 12.00 14.54 -9.78
C ALA A 14 12.53 15.04 -11.13
N ALA A 15 11.66 15.12 -12.14
CA ALA A 15 12.01 15.63 -13.48
C ALA A 15 12.22 17.15 -13.51
N THR A 16 11.54 17.90 -12.63
CA THR A 16 11.52 19.37 -12.63
C THR A 16 12.36 20.01 -11.51
N THR A 17 12.86 19.21 -10.57
CA THR A 17 13.64 19.69 -9.42
C THR A 17 15.13 19.43 -9.61
N GLU A 18 15.92 20.50 -9.71
CA GLU A 18 17.37 20.40 -9.95
C GLU A 18 18.09 19.53 -8.91
N SER A 19 17.76 19.71 -7.62
CA SER A 19 18.36 18.95 -6.52
C SER A 19 17.99 17.46 -6.54
N ALA A 20 16.94 17.06 -7.27
CA ALA A 20 16.49 15.68 -7.35
C ALA A 20 17.18 14.86 -8.47
N LYS A 21 17.97 15.51 -9.33
CA LYS A 21 18.65 14.83 -10.44
C LYS A 21 19.62 13.74 -9.95
N ASN A 22 19.70 12.65 -10.73
CA ASN A 22 20.61 11.53 -10.47
C ASN A 22 20.42 10.89 -9.08
N GLN A 23 19.20 10.93 -8.54
CA GLN A 23 18.86 10.30 -7.27
C GLN A 23 17.80 9.22 -7.48
N ALA A 24 17.99 8.08 -6.80
CA ALA A 24 16.91 7.13 -6.58
C ALA A 24 16.11 7.52 -5.33
N PHE A 25 14.78 7.52 -5.42
CA PHE A 25 13.86 7.81 -4.32
C PHE A 25 12.85 6.67 -4.16
N ASN A 26 12.51 6.34 -2.91
CA ASN A 26 11.34 5.52 -2.63
C ASN A 26 10.06 6.35 -2.87
N CYS A 27 8.98 5.67 -3.21
CA CYS A 27 7.64 6.25 -3.31
C CYS A 27 6.64 5.36 -2.56
N THR A 28 6.16 5.82 -1.41
CA THR A 28 5.05 5.22 -0.67
C THR A 28 4.09 6.31 -0.24
N ASN A 29 2.87 5.91 0.12
CA ASN A 29 1.81 6.80 0.58
C ASN A 29 2.19 7.66 1.79
N GLY A 30 3.17 7.21 2.58
CA GLY A 30 3.68 7.92 3.75
C GLY A 30 2.95 7.60 5.05
N ASP A 31 1.98 6.68 5.01
CA ASP A 31 1.30 6.06 6.15
C ASP A 31 1.50 4.54 6.19
N PHE A 32 0.88 3.91 7.19
CA PHE A 32 0.80 2.46 7.36
C PHE A 32 -0.66 2.03 7.52
N PHE A 33 -0.98 0.84 7.06
CA PHE A 33 -2.29 0.22 7.23
C PHE A 33 -2.14 -1.28 7.54
N THR A 34 -3.20 -1.90 8.03
CA THR A 34 -3.28 -3.36 8.17
C THR A 34 -4.28 -3.92 7.16
N TRP A 35 -4.05 -5.15 6.71
CA TRP A 35 -4.97 -5.83 5.79
C TRP A 35 -6.41 -5.90 6.33
N LYS A 36 -6.59 -6.12 7.64
CA LYS A 36 -7.91 -6.06 8.29
C LYS A 36 -8.61 -4.71 8.08
N LYS A 37 -7.90 -3.58 8.23
CA LYS A 37 -8.46 -2.24 7.99
C LYS A 37 -8.76 -1.99 6.52
N PHE A 38 -7.90 -2.46 5.62
CA PHE A 38 -8.11 -2.37 4.18
C PHE A 38 -9.37 -3.11 3.75
N TRP A 39 -9.55 -4.36 4.19
CA TRP A 39 -10.69 -5.18 3.80
C TRP A 39 -12.00 -4.63 4.35
N LYS A 40 -12.00 -4.13 5.60
CA LYS A 40 -13.14 -3.37 6.15
C LYS A 40 -13.54 -2.18 5.27
N ALA A 41 -12.58 -1.36 4.85
CA ALA A 41 -12.84 -0.22 3.98
C ALA A 41 -13.33 -0.66 2.59
N PHE A 42 -12.81 -1.77 2.06
CA PHE A 42 -13.23 -2.32 0.78
C PHE A 42 -14.68 -2.84 0.82
N CYS A 43 -15.04 -3.63 1.83
CA CYS A 43 -16.41 -4.10 2.07
C CYS A 43 -17.42 -2.93 2.12
N GLN A 44 -17.06 -1.83 2.81
CA GLN A 44 -17.89 -0.61 2.85
C GLN A 44 -18.13 0.01 1.47
N VAL A 45 -17.13 0.01 0.58
CA VAL A 45 -17.25 0.60 -0.77
C VAL A 45 -18.14 -0.24 -1.70
N PHE A 46 -18.20 -1.55 -1.45
CA PHE A 46 -19.04 -2.49 -2.22
C PHE A 46 -20.38 -2.80 -1.55
N ASP A 47 -20.66 -2.21 -0.38
CA ASP A 47 -21.86 -2.46 0.42
C ASP A 47 -22.04 -3.96 0.75
N VAL A 48 -20.93 -4.61 1.13
CA VAL A 48 -20.90 -6.01 1.54
C VAL A 48 -20.57 -6.09 3.02
N GLU A 49 -21.18 -7.05 3.72
CA GLU A 49 -20.89 -7.33 5.12
C GLU A 49 -19.43 -7.76 5.29
N PHE A 50 -18.73 -7.14 6.23
CA PHE A 50 -17.38 -7.55 6.59
C PHE A 50 -17.46 -8.63 7.66
N ASP A 51 -17.11 -9.85 7.28
CA ASP A 51 -17.02 -10.97 8.22
C ASP A 51 -15.69 -10.92 8.99
N GLU A 52 -15.77 -11.04 10.31
CA GLU A 52 -14.60 -11.14 11.19
C GLU A 52 -14.15 -12.59 11.41
N GLU A 53 -14.95 -13.59 11.05
CA GLU A 53 -14.61 -15.00 11.16
C GLU A 53 -13.75 -15.48 9.99
N GLU A 54 -12.54 -15.96 10.32
CA GLU A 54 -11.63 -16.62 9.38
C GLU A 54 -12.09 -18.06 9.09
N GLU A 55 -13.22 -18.25 8.40
CA GLU A 55 -13.43 -19.52 7.69
C GLU A 55 -12.86 -19.40 6.28
N CYS A 56 -11.54 -19.53 6.16
CA CYS A 56 -10.87 -19.62 4.86
C CYS A 56 -10.34 -21.04 4.65
N GLY A 57 -10.94 -21.76 3.71
CA GLY A 57 -10.41 -22.99 3.12
C GLY A 57 -9.18 -22.74 2.26
N PHE A 58 -8.07 -22.35 2.90
CA PHE A 58 -6.73 -22.41 2.32
C PHE A 58 -5.76 -22.81 3.45
N ASP A 59 -5.31 -24.07 3.45
CA ASP A 59 -4.46 -24.60 4.52
C ASP A 59 -3.00 -24.16 4.36
N VAL A 60 -2.78 -22.84 4.46
CA VAL A 60 -1.44 -22.26 4.60
C VAL A 60 -0.73 -22.85 5.82
N VAL A 61 -1.48 -23.15 6.88
CA VAL A 61 -0.96 -23.67 8.15
C VAL A 61 -0.28 -25.03 7.95
N GLY A 62 -0.91 -25.96 7.21
CA GLY A 62 -0.33 -27.24 6.85
C GLY A 62 0.88 -27.12 5.92
N MET A 63 0.85 -26.18 4.97
CA MET A 63 1.98 -25.94 4.05
C MET A 63 3.18 -25.26 4.72
N MET A 64 2.95 -24.47 5.76
CA MET A 64 3.99 -23.76 6.51
C MET A 64 4.34 -24.45 7.84
N ALA A 65 3.82 -25.67 8.06
CA ALA A 65 4.13 -26.46 9.25
C ALA A 65 5.65 -26.67 9.37
N GLY A 66 6.23 -26.27 10.51
CA GLY A 66 7.68 -26.33 10.76
C GLY A 66 8.48 -25.10 10.31
N MET A 67 7.90 -24.18 9.56
CA MET A 67 8.57 -22.97 9.06
C MET A 67 8.52 -21.78 10.04
N GLY A 68 7.94 -21.95 11.24
CA GLY A 68 7.77 -20.87 12.23
C GLY A 68 9.07 -20.14 12.55
N HIS A 69 10.15 -20.88 12.83
CA HIS A 69 11.46 -20.30 13.13
C HIS A 69 12.07 -19.50 11.96
N VAL A 70 11.80 -19.88 10.72
CA VAL A 70 12.24 -19.16 9.52
C VAL A 70 11.41 -17.89 9.34
N TRP A 71 10.11 -17.96 9.60
CA TRP A 71 9.22 -16.80 9.53
C TRP A 71 9.52 -15.78 10.63
N ASP A 72 9.82 -16.23 11.85
CA ASP A 72 10.26 -15.37 12.95
C ASP A 72 11.55 -14.65 12.57
N GLU A 73 12.54 -15.35 11.99
CA GLU A 73 13.76 -14.71 11.49
C GLU A 73 13.46 -13.70 10.37
N ILE A 74 12.56 -14.02 9.43
CA ILE A 74 12.23 -13.12 8.31
C ILE A 74 11.47 -11.89 8.80
N VAL A 75 10.49 -12.04 9.70
CA VAL A 75 9.67 -10.94 10.21
C VAL A 75 10.49 -10.04 11.13
N GLU A 76 11.35 -10.62 11.98
CA GLU A 76 12.26 -9.86 12.84
C GLU A 76 13.28 -9.07 12.00
N LYS A 77 13.74 -9.65 10.89
CA LYS A 77 14.80 -9.09 10.06
C LYS A 77 14.32 -8.18 8.93
N PHE A 78 13.10 -8.38 8.42
CA PHE A 78 12.58 -7.71 7.23
C PHE A 78 11.15 -7.20 7.45
N GLN A 79 11.02 -5.98 7.95
CA GLN A 79 9.80 -5.20 7.70
C GLN A 79 9.85 -4.67 6.25
N HIS A 80 8.93 -5.12 5.38
CA HIS A 80 8.80 -4.62 4.01
C HIS A 80 8.11 -3.25 3.97
N VAL A 81 8.73 -2.28 4.62
CA VAL A 81 8.34 -0.87 4.63
C VAL A 81 9.45 -0.03 4.04
N CYS A 82 9.10 0.92 3.19
CA CYS A 82 10.06 1.83 2.60
C CYS A 82 9.94 3.20 3.24
N SER A 83 11.10 3.80 3.60
CA SER A 83 11.14 5.15 4.16
C SER A 83 11.00 6.21 3.07
N MET A 84 10.17 7.22 3.34
CA MET A 84 10.03 8.45 2.53
C MET A 84 10.95 9.58 2.99
N ASN A 85 11.82 9.35 3.98
CA ASN A 85 12.63 10.41 4.59
C ASN A 85 13.59 11.08 3.60
N LYS A 86 14.17 10.32 2.66
CA LYS A 86 15.03 10.88 1.61
C LYS A 86 14.25 11.86 0.73
N SER A 87 13.11 11.45 0.22
CA SER A 87 12.24 12.28 -0.64
C SER A 87 11.82 13.57 0.09
N ARG A 88 11.44 13.46 1.37
CA ARG A 88 11.09 14.62 2.22
C ARG A 88 12.26 15.58 2.41
N LYS A 89 13.47 15.07 2.66
CA LYS A 89 14.68 15.90 2.79
C LYS A 89 15.03 16.65 1.51
N PHE A 90 14.66 16.10 0.34
CA PHE A 90 14.85 16.74 -0.96
C PHE A 90 13.70 17.69 -1.35
N GLY A 91 12.66 17.79 -0.52
CA GLY A 91 11.53 18.71 -0.72
C GLY A 91 10.25 18.07 -1.25
N PHE A 92 10.24 16.75 -1.50
CA PHE A 92 9.00 16.05 -1.86
C PHE A 92 8.17 15.72 -0.62
N LEU A 93 7.11 16.48 -0.40
CA LEU A 93 6.19 16.34 0.73
C LEU A 93 4.86 15.67 0.38
N GLY A 94 4.76 15.09 -0.82
CA GLY A 94 3.56 14.37 -1.26
C GLY A 94 3.20 13.24 -0.29
N TYR A 95 1.89 13.07 -0.08
CA TYR A 95 1.30 12.12 0.85
C TYR A 95 -0.06 11.70 0.32
N CYS A 96 -0.45 10.45 0.58
CA CYS A 96 -1.78 9.96 0.30
C CYS A 96 -2.25 9.12 1.49
N ASN A 97 -3.46 9.36 1.99
CA ASN A 97 -4.07 8.46 2.97
C ASN A 97 -4.49 7.18 2.24
N THR A 98 -3.91 6.05 2.65
CA THR A 98 -4.12 4.76 1.97
C THR A 98 -5.60 4.34 1.99
N LEU A 99 -6.29 4.44 3.12
CA LEU A 99 -7.68 3.99 3.22
C LEU A 99 -8.64 4.92 2.47
N GLU A 100 -8.37 6.22 2.46
CA GLU A 100 -9.16 7.20 1.70
C GLU A 100 -8.91 7.10 0.18
N SER A 101 -7.79 6.51 -0.25
CA SER A 101 -7.51 6.27 -1.67
C SER A 101 -8.39 5.17 -2.28
N ILE A 102 -8.89 4.23 -1.47
CA ILE A 102 -9.68 3.08 -1.93
C ILE A 102 -10.95 3.51 -2.68
N PRO A 103 -11.87 4.33 -2.09
CA PRO A 103 -13.08 4.75 -2.78
C PRO A 103 -12.78 5.55 -4.05
N TYR A 104 -11.68 6.32 -4.08
CA TYR A 104 -11.24 7.01 -5.29
C TYR A 104 -10.93 6.03 -6.42
N TRP A 105 -10.08 5.02 -6.17
CA TRP A 105 -9.70 4.05 -7.19
C TRP A 105 -10.86 3.17 -7.64
N VAL A 106 -11.72 2.75 -6.71
CA VAL A 106 -12.95 2.01 -7.05
C VAL A 106 -13.87 2.88 -7.91
N GLY A 107 -14.06 4.15 -7.56
CA GLY A 107 -14.83 5.12 -8.36
C GLY A 107 -14.29 5.26 -9.79
N ARG A 108 -12.97 5.39 -9.94
CA ARG A 108 -12.31 5.43 -11.25
C ARG A 108 -12.55 4.16 -12.07
N MET A 109 -12.48 2.99 -11.44
CA MET A 109 -12.74 1.72 -12.13
C MET A 109 -14.21 1.59 -12.57
N ARG A 110 -15.17 2.09 -11.77
CA ARG A 110 -16.59 2.18 -12.13
C ARG A 110 -16.83 3.11 -13.31
N GLU A 111 -16.24 4.31 -13.28
CA GLU A 111 -16.30 5.27 -14.39
C GLU A 111 -15.74 4.67 -15.69
N MET A 112 -14.68 3.89 -15.59
CA MET A 112 -14.07 3.16 -16.71
C MET A 112 -14.84 1.89 -17.11
N LYS A 113 -15.93 1.55 -16.42
CA LYS A 113 -16.75 0.35 -16.64
C LYS A 113 -15.96 -0.96 -16.55
N ILE A 114 -14.90 -1.00 -15.74
CA ILE A 114 -14.12 -2.22 -15.46
C ILE A 114 -14.85 -3.09 -14.45
N ILE A 115 -15.51 -2.45 -13.49
CA ILE A 115 -16.33 -3.07 -12.45
C ILE A 115 -17.71 -2.37 -12.41
N PRO A 116 -18.75 -3.05 -11.89
CA PRO A 116 -20.08 -2.46 -11.73
C PRO A 116 -20.08 -1.19 -10.86
#